data_AF-A0A1Y6BF20-F1
#
_entry.id   AF-A0A1Y6BF20-F1
#
_cell.length_a   1.000
_cell.length_b   1.000
_cell.length_c   1.000
_cell.angle_alpha   90.00
_cell.angle_beta   90.00
_cell.angle_gamma   90.00
#
_symmetry.space_group_name_H-M   'P 1'
#
loop_
_entity.id
_entity.type
_entity.pdbx_description
1 polymer ?
#
loop_
_entity_poly.entity_id
_entity_poly.type
_entity_poly.pdbx_seq_one_letter_code
_entity_poly.pdbx_strand_id
1 'polypeptide(L)'
;MTYQLMAGTLAAYFKALEASQRRWLDAQRDVYQSWSAALKPAYPLAENEIQRRLDSAVLAGVSLSQVPFDSQHRLMQVTEKWVAALNRAVLDKLEHDSLHPSMAVVRQALQLGDVSYGALSKASRQVGHFASTSFSSATVKAAHDMRHAWKQR
;
A
#
# COMPACT_ATOMS: atom_id res chain seq x y z
N MET A 1 -20.07 16.65 -15.65
CA MET A 1 -19.99 15.39 -14.89
C MET A 1 -18.61 14.73 -14.95
N THR A 2 -18.05 14.41 -16.12
CA THR A 2 -16.74 13.72 -16.25
C THR A 2 -15.56 14.51 -15.68
N TYR A 3 -15.54 15.84 -15.86
CA TYR A 3 -14.49 16.71 -15.31
C TYR A 3 -14.46 16.73 -13.77
N GLN A 4 -15.62 16.86 -13.12
CA GLN A 4 -15.72 16.84 -11.66
C GLN A 4 -15.31 15.48 -11.07
N LEU A 5 -15.63 14.39 -11.78
CA LEU A 5 -15.20 13.04 -11.42
C LEU A 5 -13.67 12.92 -11.49
N MET A 6 -13.06 13.36 -12.59
CA MET A 6 -11.60 13.37 -12.76
C MET A 6 -10.88 14.24 -11.71
N ALA A 7 -11.41 15.44 -11.43
CA ALA A 7 -10.86 16.33 -10.42
C ALA A 7 -10.94 15.72 -9.00
N GLY A 8 -12.08 15.10 -8.66
CA GLY A 8 -12.29 14.44 -7.37
C GLY A 8 -11.38 13.23 -7.17
N THR A 9 -11.16 12.43 -8.21
CA THR A 9 -10.26 11.27 -8.12
C THR A 9 -8.80 11.67 -8.08
N LEU A 10 -8.41 12.71 -8.83
CA LEU A 10 -7.06 13.26 -8.76
C LEU A 10 -6.77 13.83 -7.35
N ALA A 11 -7.72 14.54 -6.76
CA ALA A 11 -7.62 15.01 -5.38
C ALA A 11 -7.51 13.84 -4.37
N ALA A 12 -8.31 12.78 -4.54
CA ALA A 12 -8.21 11.59 -3.71
C ALA A 12 -6.86 10.87 -3.88
N TYR A 13 -6.32 10.83 -5.09
CA TYR A 13 -5.01 10.25 -5.38
C TYR A 13 -3.90 11.05 -4.71
N PHE A 14 -3.88 12.38 -4.86
CA PHE A 14 -2.91 13.24 -4.19
C PHE A 14 -2.99 13.14 -2.67
N LYS A 15 -4.20 13.07 -2.11
CA LYS A 15 -4.40 12.87 -0.67
C LYS A 15 -3.85 11.52 -0.20
N ALA A 16 -4.04 10.45 -0.99
CA ALA A 16 -3.48 9.14 -0.69
C ALA A 16 -1.94 9.13 -0.81
N LEU A 17 -1.39 9.83 -1.80
CA LEU A 17 0.05 9.99 -1.99
C LEU A 17 0.68 10.76 -0.84
N GLU A 18 0.09 11.90 -0.45
CA GLU A 18 0.57 12.72 0.65
C GLU A 18 0.53 11.95 1.98
N ALA A 19 -0.56 11.24 2.26
CA ALA A 19 -0.66 10.39 3.45
C ALA A 19 0.39 9.27 3.44
N SER A 20 0.70 8.71 2.27
CA SER A 20 1.72 7.69 2.10
C SER A 20 3.13 8.24 2.33
N GLN A 21 3.42 9.43 1.79
CA GLN A 21 4.69 10.12 2.01
C GLN A 21 4.90 10.47 3.49
N ARG A 22 3.87 10.98 4.17
CA ARG A 22 3.95 11.26 5.63
C ARG A 22 4.27 9.99 6.42
N ARG A 23 3.55 8.89 6.17
CA ARG A 23 3.84 7.59 6.82
C ARG A 23 5.27 7.10 6.56
N TRP A 24 5.79 7.33 5.36
CA TRP A 24 7.18 6.98 5.04
C TRP A 24 8.14 7.80 5.89
N LEU A 25 7.97 9.12 5.93
CA LEU A 25 8.83 10.01 6.72
C LEU A 25 8.78 9.66 8.22
N ASP A 26 7.60 9.33 8.75
CA ASP A 26 7.44 8.88 10.13
C ASP A 26 8.20 7.57 10.38
N ALA A 27 8.06 6.56 9.50
CA ALA A 27 8.78 5.30 9.64
C ALA A 27 10.31 5.47 9.51
N GLN A 28 10.78 6.36 8.64
CA GLN A 28 12.21 6.71 8.57
C GLN A 28 12.70 7.34 9.86
N ARG A 29 11.93 8.29 10.40
CA ARG A 29 12.24 8.93 11.68
C ARG A 29 12.34 7.88 12.80
N ASP A 30 11.40 6.95 12.86
CA ASP A 30 11.39 5.87 13.87
C ASP A 30 12.63 4.97 13.77
N VAL A 31 13.07 4.65 12.54
CA VAL A 31 14.31 3.91 12.30
C VAL A 31 15.51 4.69 12.82
N TYR A 32 15.66 5.96 12.45
CA TYR A 32 16.76 6.79 12.91
C TYR A 32 16.79 6.94 14.43
N GLN A 33 15.63 7.14 15.06
CA GLN A 33 15.52 7.22 16.52
C GLN A 33 15.90 5.90 17.19
N SER A 34 15.40 4.78 16.68
CA SER A 34 15.68 3.47 17.26
C SER A 34 17.14 3.06 17.10
N TRP A 35 17.73 3.31 15.92
CA TRP A 35 19.15 3.05 15.67
C TRP A 35 20.05 3.96 16.50
N SER A 36 19.75 5.25 16.59
CA SER A 36 20.53 6.17 17.43
C SER A 36 20.45 5.80 18.92
N ALA A 37 19.30 5.30 19.39
CA ALA A 37 19.15 4.80 20.76
C ALA A 37 19.96 3.50 20.99
N ALA A 38 20.01 2.61 20.01
CA ALA A 38 20.81 1.38 20.06
C ALA A 38 22.32 1.66 20.00
N LEU A 39 22.74 2.68 19.24
CA LEU A 39 24.16 3.04 19.04
C LEU A 39 24.71 4.02 20.09
N LYS A 40 23.85 4.69 20.85
CA LYS A 40 24.30 5.60 21.91
C LYS A 40 25.04 4.81 23.00
N PRO A 41 26.30 5.17 23.31
CA PRO A 41 27.00 4.56 24.44
C PRO A 41 26.27 4.98 25.72
N ALA A 42 25.62 4.02 26.35
CA ALA A 42 25.04 4.22 27.67
C ALA A 42 25.82 3.35 28.66
N TYR A 43 26.48 4.03 29.59
CA TYR A 43 27.05 3.47 30.81
C TYR A 43 26.01 2.58 31.53
N PRO A 44 26.49 1.57 32.27
CA PRO A 44 26.05 0.19 32.14
C PRO A 44 24.53 0.07 32.04
N LEU A 45 24.05 -0.22 30.83
CA LEU A 45 22.66 -0.62 30.62
C LEU A 45 22.49 -2.05 31.11
N ALA A 46 21.38 -2.30 31.81
CA ALA A 46 20.95 -3.66 32.08
C ALA A 46 20.70 -4.41 30.75
N GLU A 47 21.00 -5.70 30.70
CA GLU A 47 20.95 -6.50 29.48
C GLU A 47 19.57 -6.49 28.80
N ASN A 48 18.50 -6.45 29.61
CA ASN A 48 17.12 -6.32 29.15
C ASN A 48 16.86 -5.02 28.35
N GLU A 49 17.51 -3.91 28.73
CA GLU A 49 17.37 -2.62 28.07
C GLU A 49 18.12 -2.58 26.73
N ILE A 50 19.28 -3.24 26.64
CA ILE A 50 19.99 -3.42 25.36
C ILE A 50 19.14 -4.25 24.41
N GLN A 51 18.58 -5.37 24.88
CA GLN A 51 17.70 -6.22 24.07
C GLN A 51 16.46 -5.45 23.59
N ARG A 52 15.83 -4.64 24.46
CA ARG A 52 14.68 -3.80 24.08
C ARG A 52 15.03 -2.81 22.97
N ARG A 53 16.19 -2.17 23.02
CA ARG A 53 16.64 -1.22 21.99
C ARG A 53 16.89 -1.88 20.64
N LEU A 54 17.48 -3.08 20.65
CA LEU A 54 17.69 -3.87 19.44
C LEU A 54 16.36 -4.32 18.84
N ASP A 55 15.44 -4.85 19.66
CA ASP A 55 14.10 -5.24 19.22
C ASP A 55 13.36 -4.05 18.57
N SER A 56 13.40 -2.87 19.20
CA SER A 56 12.82 -1.64 18.64
C SER A 56 13.46 -1.22 17.32
N ALA A 57 14.78 -1.32 17.19
CA ALA A 57 15.48 -0.97 15.95
C ALA A 57 15.12 -1.91 14.79
N VAL A 58 14.97 -3.20 15.07
CA VAL A 58 14.57 -4.18 14.06
C VAL A 58 13.11 -4.01 13.67
N LEU A 59 12.20 -3.81 14.63
CA LEU A 59 10.79 -3.53 14.36
C LEU A 59 10.59 -2.24 13.56
N ALA A 60 11.36 -1.19 13.84
CA ALA A 60 11.35 0.04 13.05
C ALA A 60 11.77 -0.23 11.59
N GLY A 61 12.78 -1.08 11.36
CA GLY A 61 13.21 -1.50 10.02
C GLY A 61 12.11 -2.29 9.28
N VAL A 62 11.44 -3.21 9.98
CA VAL A 62 10.26 -3.92 9.44
C VAL A 62 9.19 -2.93 9.02
N SER A 63 8.81 -2.00 9.91
CA SER A 63 7.80 -0.98 9.63
C SER A 63 8.14 -0.15 8.40
N LEU A 64 9.38 0.35 8.29
CA LEU A 64 9.86 1.10 7.13
C LEU A 64 9.74 0.29 5.83
N SER A 65 10.07 -1.00 5.88
CA SER A 65 10.00 -1.89 4.72
C SER A 65 8.57 -2.21 4.27
N GLN A 66 7.57 -2.08 5.16
CA GLN A 66 6.16 -2.31 4.86
C GLN A 66 5.47 -1.10 4.20
N VAL A 67 5.90 0.12 4.54
CA VAL A 67 5.25 1.36 4.07
C VAL A 67 5.10 1.42 2.53
N PRO A 68 6.10 1.04 1.70
CA PRO A 68 5.94 1.06 0.24
C PRO A 68 4.81 0.16 -0.26
N PHE A 69 4.66 -1.04 0.30
CA PHE A 69 3.61 -1.99 -0.10
C PHE A 69 2.21 -1.50 0.29
N ASP A 70 2.07 -0.97 1.51
CA ASP A 70 0.84 -0.33 1.97
C ASP A 70 0.45 0.86 1.09
N SER A 71 1.44 1.67 0.70
CA SER A 71 1.26 2.86 -0.12
C SER A 71 0.79 2.48 -1.52
N GLN A 72 1.45 1.50 -2.16
CA GLN A 72 1.03 0.95 -3.45
C GLN A 72 -0.39 0.40 -3.39
N HIS A 73 -0.74 -0.33 -2.33
CA HIS A 73 -2.08 -0.88 -2.16
C HIS A 73 -3.14 0.24 -2.08
N ARG A 74 -2.90 1.29 -1.29
CA ARG A 74 -3.82 2.43 -1.16
C ARG A 74 -3.99 3.19 -2.48
N LEU A 75 -2.90 3.45 -3.19
CA LEU A 75 -2.96 4.13 -4.49
C LEU A 75 -3.73 3.30 -5.51
N MET A 76 -3.51 1.98 -5.55
CA MET A 76 -4.24 1.07 -6.42
C MET A 76 -5.74 1.10 -6.14
N GLN A 77 -6.18 1.11 -4.88
CA GLN A 77 -7.60 1.22 -4.54
C GLN A 77 -8.24 2.53 -5.03
N VAL A 78 -7.50 3.65 -5.00
CA VAL A 78 -8.02 4.93 -5.53
C VAL A 78 -8.16 4.86 -7.05
N THR A 79 -7.18 4.30 -7.74
CA THR A 79 -7.23 4.08 -9.18
C THR A 79 -8.39 3.17 -9.58
N GLU A 80 -8.62 2.09 -8.83
CA GLU A 80 -9.75 1.18 -9.07
C GLU A 80 -11.11 1.88 -8.95
N LYS A 81 -11.29 2.68 -7.90
CA LYS A 81 -12.51 3.47 -7.71
C LYS A 81 -12.71 4.47 -8.85
N TRP A 82 -11.63 5.08 -9.33
CA TRP A 82 -11.68 5.99 -10.47
C TRP A 82 -12.09 5.31 -11.76
N VAL A 83 -11.44 4.18 -12.11
CA VAL A 83 -11.77 3.42 -13.33
C VAL A 83 -13.23 2.96 -13.30
N ALA A 84 -13.70 2.43 -12.17
CA ALA A 84 -15.08 2.01 -12.00
C ALA A 84 -16.07 3.19 -12.15
N ALA A 85 -15.74 4.35 -11.58
CA ALA A 85 -16.61 5.52 -11.67
C ALA A 85 -16.63 6.13 -13.08
N LEU A 86 -15.51 6.11 -13.79
CA LEU A 86 -15.41 6.54 -15.18
C LEU A 86 -16.21 5.60 -16.10
N ASN A 87 -16.11 4.29 -15.89
CA ASN A 87 -16.86 3.31 -16.67
C ASN A 87 -18.37 3.50 -16.52
N ARG A 88 -18.86 3.66 -15.28
CA ARG A 88 -20.27 3.99 -15.01
C ARG A 88 -20.70 5.28 -15.69
N ALA A 89 -19.92 6.34 -15.59
CA ALA A 89 -20.26 7.62 -16.21
C ALA A 89 -20.31 7.56 -17.74
N VAL A 90 -19.52 6.67 -18.36
CA VAL A 90 -19.55 6.43 -19.81
C VAL A 90 -20.75 5.57 -20.19
N LEU A 91 -21.05 4.51 -19.43
CA LEU A 91 -22.24 3.67 -19.64
C LEU A 91 -23.53 4.46 -19.51
N ASP A 92 -23.66 5.29 -18.47
CA ASP A 92 -24.83 6.15 -18.27
C ASP A 92 -25.05 7.08 -19.47
N LYS A 93 -23.98 7.66 -20.03
CA LYS A 93 -24.08 8.50 -21.22
C LYS A 93 -24.54 7.72 -22.44
N LEU A 94 -23.98 6.53 -22.65
CA LEU A 94 -24.34 5.65 -23.77
C LEU A 94 -25.79 5.13 -23.67
N GLU A 95 -26.37 5.07 -22.48
CA GLU A 95 -27.77 4.69 -22.27
C GLU A 95 -28.75 5.81 -22.58
N HIS A 96 -28.34 7.08 -22.40
CA HIS A 96 -29.20 8.24 -22.63
C HIS A 96 -29.19 8.72 -24.09
N ASP A 97 -28.12 8.48 -24.84
CA ASP A 97 -28.08 8.74 -26.29
C ASP A 97 -28.75 7.58 -27.04
N SER A 98 -29.85 7.85 -27.75
CA SER A 98 -30.61 6.87 -28.56
C SER A 98 -29.67 5.95 -29.36
N LEU A 99 -29.64 4.68 -28.97
CA LEU A 99 -28.62 3.70 -29.35
C LEU A 99 -28.61 3.41 -30.86
N HIS A 100 -27.65 4.00 -31.57
CA HIS A 100 -27.25 3.51 -32.88
C HIS A 100 -26.63 2.10 -32.72
N PRO A 101 -26.85 1.13 -33.62
CA PRO A 101 -26.34 -0.25 -33.48
C PRO A 101 -24.81 -0.36 -33.32
N SER A 102 -24.05 0.65 -33.76
CA SER A 102 -22.60 0.77 -33.52
C SER A 102 -22.23 1.02 -32.05
N MET A 103 -23.12 1.61 -31.25
CA MET A 103 -22.90 1.87 -29.81
C MET A 103 -23.16 0.64 -28.93
N ALA A 104 -23.93 -0.34 -29.42
CA ALA A 104 -24.14 -1.60 -28.70
C ALA A 104 -22.83 -2.39 -28.50
N VAL A 105 -21.95 -2.37 -29.51
CA VAL A 105 -20.62 -3.00 -29.45
C VAL A 105 -19.71 -2.27 -28.44
N VAL A 106 -19.74 -0.94 -28.42
CA VAL A 106 -18.98 -0.12 -27.46
C VAL A 106 -19.45 -0.41 -26.03
N ARG A 107 -20.76 -0.51 -25.81
CA ARG A 107 -21.33 -0.88 -24.51
C ARG A 107 -20.88 -2.27 -24.05
N GLN A 108 -20.96 -3.27 -24.93
CA GLN A 108 -20.48 -4.62 -24.59
C GLN A 108 -18.98 -4.65 -24.28
N ALA A 109 -18.17 -3.93 -25.05
CA ALA A 109 -16.74 -3.82 -24.80
C ALA A 109 -16.44 -3.16 -23.43
N LEU A 110 -17.17 -2.11 -23.06
CA LEU A 110 -17.04 -1.45 -21.75
C LEU A 110 -17.48 -2.34 -20.59
N GLN A 111 -18.58 -3.09 -20.76
CA GLN A 111 -19.06 -4.05 -19.76
C GLN A 111 -18.05 -5.20 -19.58
N LEU A 112 -17.52 -5.75 -20.67
CA LEU A 112 -16.49 -6.78 -20.61
C LEU A 112 -15.19 -6.24 -19.97
N GLY A 113 -14.82 -5.01 -20.31
CA GLY A 113 -13.70 -4.29 -19.70
C GLY A 113 -13.89 -4.10 -18.20
N ASP A 114 -15.10 -3.77 -17.74
CA ASP A 114 -15.41 -3.62 -16.31
C ASP A 114 -15.22 -4.93 -15.54
N VAL A 115 -15.77 -6.02 -16.08
CA VAL A 115 -15.69 -7.35 -15.46
C VAL A 115 -14.24 -7.83 -15.44
N SER A 116 -13.51 -7.66 -16.54
CA SER A 116 -12.11 -8.06 -16.68
C SER A 116 -11.20 -7.25 -15.75
N TYR A 117 -11.40 -5.92 -15.71
CA TYR A 117 -10.67 -5.04 -14.80
C TYR A 117 -10.99 -5.35 -13.34
N GLY A 118 -12.25 -5.59 -12.99
CA GLY A 118 -12.66 -5.99 -11.65
C GLY A 118 -12.03 -7.32 -11.19
N ALA A 119 -11.91 -8.29 -12.09
CA ALA A 119 -11.24 -9.56 -11.82
C ALA A 119 -9.72 -9.37 -11.63
N LEU A 120 -9.07 -8.63 -12.55
CA LEU A 120 -7.63 -8.31 -12.48
C LEU A 120 -7.30 -7.49 -11.23
N SER A 121 -8.14 -6.52 -10.88
CA SER A 121 -8.04 -5.71 -9.66
C SER A 121 -8.06 -6.58 -8.40
N LYS A 122 -9.03 -7.51 -8.30
CA LYS A 122 -9.12 -8.44 -7.16
C LYS A 122 -7.90 -9.34 -7.07
N ALA A 123 -7.48 -9.92 -8.20
CA ALA A 123 -6.29 -10.76 -8.27
C ALA A 123 -5.03 -9.98 -7.86
N SER A 124 -4.87 -8.75 -8.38
CA SER A 124 -3.76 -7.86 -8.03
C SER A 124 -3.76 -7.51 -6.53
N ARG A 125 -4.93 -7.25 -5.93
CA ARG A 125 -5.04 -7.04 -4.48
C ARG A 125 -4.66 -8.28 -3.67
N GLN A 126 -5.05 -9.47 -4.11
CA GLN A 126 -4.69 -10.71 -3.42
C GLN A 126 -3.19 -10.99 -3.51
N VAL A 127 -2.60 -10.85 -4.71
CA VAL A 127 -1.15 -10.99 -4.91
C VAL A 127 -0.38 -9.96 -4.10
N GLY A 128 -0.82 -8.70 -4.12
CA GLY A 128 -0.21 -7.62 -3.34
C GLY A 128 -0.32 -7.84 -1.83
N HIS A 129 -1.48 -8.30 -1.35
CA HIS A 129 -1.67 -8.65 0.06
C HIS A 129 -0.77 -9.83 0.45
N PHE A 130 -0.73 -10.89 -0.35
CA PHE A 130 0.14 -12.03 -0.10
C PHE A 130 1.61 -11.63 -0.07
N ALA A 131 2.07 -10.83 -1.04
CA ALA A 131 3.44 -10.33 -1.07
C ALA A 131 3.78 -9.47 0.14
N SER A 132 2.90 -8.53 0.51
CA SER A 132 3.07 -7.67 1.69
C SER A 132 3.11 -8.48 3.00
N THR A 133 2.18 -9.42 3.19
CA THR A 133 2.15 -10.28 4.37
C THR A 133 3.35 -11.21 4.43
N SER A 134 3.70 -11.85 3.32
CA SER A 134 4.84 -12.77 3.24
C SER A 134 6.13 -12.02 3.55
N PHE A 135 6.34 -10.86 2.93
CA PHE A 135 7.49 -10.00 3.19
C PHE A 135 7.56 -9.57 4.66
N SER A 136 6.45 -9.07 5.21
CA SER A 136 6.36 -8.70 6.63
C SER A 136 6.73 -9.86 7.56
N SER A 137 6.16 -11.04 7.31
CA SER A 137 6.40 -12.24 8.11
C SER A 137 7.84 -12.72 7.99
N ALA A 138 8.43 -12.64 6.80
CA ALA A 138 9.83 -13.01 6.55
C ALA A 138 10.78 -12.05 7.29
N THR A 139 10.51 -10.75 7.27
CA THR A 139 11.33 -9.76 7.99
C THR A 139 11.24 -9.94 9.51
N VAL A 140 10.04 -10.19 10.06
CA VAL A 140 9.87 -10.49 11.49
C VAL A 140 10.52 -11.82 11.88
N LYS A 141 10.41 -12.85 11.03
CA LYS A 141 11.07 -14.14 11.26
C LYS A 141 12.59 -13.99 11.23
N ALA A 142 13.13 -13.30 10.23
CA ALA A 142 14.57 -13.04 10.14
C ALA A 142 15.08 -12.28 11.37
N ALA A 143 14.32 -11.30 11.86
CA ALA A 143 14.60 -10.61 13.12
C ALA A 143 14.68 -11.58 14.32
N HIS A 144 13.71 -12.49 14.42
CA HIS A 144 13.66 -13.47 15.49
C HIS A 144 14.80 -14.51 15.41
N ASP A 145 15.08 -15.01 14.20
CA ASP A 145 16.17 -15.96 13.93
C ASP A 145 17.54 -15.35 14.26
N MET A 146 17.77 -14.07 13.87
CA MET A 146 18.96 -13.33 14.27
C MET A 146 19.10 -13.19 15.79
N ARG A 147 17.98 -12.95 16.50
CA ARG A 147 17.98 -12.89 17.96
C ARG A 147 18.33 -14.23 18.60
N HIS A 148 17.80 -15.32 18.07
CA HIS A 148 18.14 -16.67 18.53
C HIS A 148 19.63 -16.98 18.33
N ALA A 149 20.16 -16.66 17.15
CA ALA A 149 21.58 -16.83 16.85
C ALA A 149 22.49 -15.99 17.77
N TRP A 150 22.07 -14.76 18.13
CA TRP A 150 22.81 -13.91 19.06
C TRP A 150 22.85 -14.49 20.48
N LYS A 151 21.73 -15.02 20.99
CA LYS A 151 21.65 -15.60 22.35
C LYS A 151 22.42 -16.92 22.51
N GLN A 152 22.76 -17.58 21.41
CA GLN A 152 23.52 -18.84 21.40
C GLN A 152 25.04 -18.64 21.30
N ARG A 153 25.51 -17.40 21.15
CA ARG A 153 26.92 -17.02 21.22
C ARG A 153 27.26 -16.46 22.59
#